data_AF-K9K9V6-F1
#
_entry.id   AF-K9K9V6-F1
#
_cell.length_a   1.000
_cell.length_b   1.000
_cell.length_c   1.000
_cell.angle_alpha   90.00
_cell.angle_beta   90.00
_cell.angle_gamma   90.00
#
_symmetry.space_group_name_H-M   'P 1'
#
loop_
_entity.id
_entity.type
_entity.pdbx_description
1 polymer ?
#
loop_
_entity_poly.entity_id
_entity_poly.type
_entity_poly.pdbx_seq_one_letter_code
_entity_poly.pdbx_strand_id
1 'polypeptide(L)'
;VEKRFPDDKFLLLDTHQEAGMLLRQLANQKQRHLAFRDRRAYLLAHAADFVPGEENNLVGTLKISGYVRGQTLNVNSLLHIIGHGDFQMKQIDAPMDPFPLHPRVIKSRKDPGMAMEICAMDAVADMEEDVKVLMKADPDKQESLQTEVIPDPMEGEQTWPTEEELSEANDFLKERSKVVKKVPKGTSSYQAEWILDEDGASGGEGDEYDDIEQEDFMEEESQDESSEKEEEEEYETMTIGESVRDDLYDEKVDEEAEEKMLEKYKQERMEEMFPDEVDTPRDVAARIRFQKYRGLKSFRTSPWDPKENLPQDYARIFQFQNFTSTRRRIFKEIEEKELEGAEVGWYVTLHVSEVPVSVVEYFKRGAPLIAFSLLPHEQKMSVLNMVVSRHPGNTEPVKAKEELIFHCGFRRFRASPLFSQHTAADKHKFQRFLTADVALVVTVYAPITFPPASVLLFKQNSNGMHSLIATGYLLSVDPDRMVIKRVVLSGHPFKIFTKMAVVRYMFFSREDVLWFKPVELRTKWGRRGHIKEPLGTHGHMKCSFDGKLKSQDTVLMNLYKRVFPKWTYDPYVPEPVPWVKSGISSALPEVDME
;
A
#
# COMPACT_ATOMS: atom_id res chain seq x y z
N VAL A 1 -22.88 10.40 -25.21
CA VAL A 1 -21.67 11.24 -25.35
C VAL A 1 -21.73 12.44 -24.43
N GLU A 2 -22.82 13.21 -24.43
CA GLU A 2 -23.00 14.39 -23.55
C GLU A 2 -22.72 14.13 -22.06
N LYS A 3 -23.09 12.95 -21.53
CA LYS A 3 -22.78 12.53 -20.15
C LYS A 3 -21.27 12.49 -19.83
N ARG A 4 -20.40 12.35 -20.83
CA ARG A 4 -18.93 12.17 -20.67
C ARG A 4 -18.14 13.33 -21.24
N PHE A 5 -18.60 13.88 -22.36
CA PHE A 5 -18.01 14.99 -23.11
C PHE A 5 -19.10 16.05 -23.30
N PRO A 6 -19.31 16.92 -22.31
CA PRO A 6 -20.24 18.04 -22.46
C PRO A 6 -19.66 19.04 -23.47
N ASP A 7 -20.53 19.60 -24.32
CA ASP A 7 -20.24 20.70 -25.25
C ASP A 7 -19.24 20.41 -26.40
N ASP A 8 -18.78 19.17 -26.56
CA ASP A 8 -17.88 18.80 -27.66
C ASP A 8 -18.65 18.56 -28.99
N LYS A 9 -18.14 19.13 -30.08
CA LYS A 9 -18.72 19.00 -31.43
C LYS A 9 -18.26 17.72 -32.12
N PHE A 10 -19.17 17.09 -32.85
CA PHE A 10 -18.85 15.94 -33.70
C PHE A 10 -18.37 16.39 -35.08
N LEU A 11 -17.38 15.66 -35.60
CA LEU A 11 -16.87 15.81 -36.95
C LEU A 11 -17.02 14.46 -37.66
N LEU A 12 -17.48 14.50 -38.90
CA LEU A 12 -17.55 13.33 -39.77
C LEU A 12 -16.19 13.11 -40.44
N LEU A 13 -15.94 11.87 -40.87
CA LEU A 13 -14.64 11.40 -41.37
C LEU A 13 -14.84 10.51 -42.60
N ASP A 14 -15.88 10.79 -43.39
CA ASP A 14 -16.29 9.95 -44.51
C ASP A 14 -15.58 10.36 -45.81
N THR A 15 -15.26 11.66 -45.96
CA THR A 15 -14.61 12.19 -47.17
C THR A 15 -13.22 12.76 -46.91
N HIS A 16 -12.37 12.80 -47.95
CA HIS A 16 -11.05 13.42 -47.87
C HIS A 16 -11.12 14.93 -47.54
N GLN A 17 -12.19 15.61 -47.96
CA GLN A 17 -12.40 17.02 -47.61
C GLN A 17 -12.67 17.18 -46.11
N GLU A 18 -13.48 16.30 -45.52
CA GLU A 18 -13.70 16.24 -44.08
C GLU A 18 -12.44 15.88 -43.30
N ALA A 19 -11.65 14.93 -43.77
CA ALA A 19 -10.35 14.62 -43.18
C ALA A 19 -9.42 15.85 -43.18
N GLY A 20 -9.43 16.64 -44.27
CA GLY A 20 -8.70 17.91 -44.34
C GLY A 20 -9.21 18.96 -43.34
N MET A 21 -10.52 19.04 -43.13
CA MET A 21 -11.11 19.91 -42.10
C MET A 21 -10.73 19.47 -40.69
N LEU A 22 -10.73 18.16 -40.41
CA LEU A 22 -10.29 17.59 -39.13
C LEU A 22 -8.82 17.88 -38.86
N LEU A 23 -7.93 17.65 -39.83
CA LEU A 23 -6.49 17.96 -39.70
C LEU A 23 -6.27 19.44 -39.40
N ARG A 24 -7.00 20.33 -40.08
CA ARG A 24 -6.96 21.78 -39.81
C ARG A 24 -7.43 22.10 -38.38
N GLN A 25 -8.46 21.42 -37.90
CA GLN A 25 -8.94 21.60 -36.53
C GLN A 25 -7.91 21.10 -35.51
N LEU A 26 -7.33 19.91 -35.70
CA LEU A 26 -6.29 19.37 -34.81
C LEU A 26 -5.05 20.28 -34.75
N ALA A 27 -4.64 20.87 -35.87
CA ALA A 27 -3.50 21.78 -35.94
C ALA A 27 -3.75 23.11 -35.20
N ASN A 28 -4.96 23.66 -35.28
CA ASN A 28 -5.31 24.97 -34.70
C ASN A 28 -6.01 24.87 -33.34
N GLN A 29 -6.11 23.67 -32.77
CA GLN A 29 -6.80 23.46 -31.52
C GLN A 29 -6.01 24.04 -30.35
N LYS A 30 -6.71 24.72 -29.44
CA LYS A 30 -6.13 25.17 -28.18
C LYS A 30 -5.68 23.96 -27.36
N GLN A 31 -4.38 23.89 -27.08
CA GLN A 31 -3.80 22.78 -26.34
C GLN A 31 -4.15 22.87 -24.85
N ARG A 32 -4.46 21.72 -24.25
CA ARG A 32 -4.63 21.58 -22.80
C ARG A 32 -3.31 21.14 -22.20
N HIS A 33 -2.72 22.04 -21.41
CA HIS A 33 -1.45 21.79 -20.72
C HIS A 33 -1.64 20.83 -19.55
N LEU A 34 -0.81 19.79 -19.50
CA LEU A 34 -0.86 18.77 -18.47
C LEU A 34 0.34 19.00 -17.55
N ALA A 35 0.08 19.58 -16.37
CA ALA A 35 1.11 20.09 -15.46
C ALA A 35 2.23 19.08 -15.13
N PHE A 36 1.92 17.78 -15.10
CA PHE A 36 2.93 16.73 -14.87
C PHE A 36 3.95 16.63 -16.03
N ARG A 37 3.47 16.76 -17.28
CA ARG A 37 4.27 16.70 -18.51
C ARG A 37 5.02 17.99 -18.77
N ASP A 38 4.41 19.13 -18.49
CA ASP A 38 5.03 20.42 -18.77
C ASP A 38 6.25 20.71 -17.88
N ARG A 39 6.36 20.04 -16.72
CA ARG A 39 7.46 20.23 -15.75
C ARG A 39 8.61 19.24 -15.91
N ARG A 40 8.52 18.28 -16.83
CA ARG A 40 9.53 17.22 -17.03
C ARG A 40 9.88 17.12 -18.52
N ALA A 41 11.11 16.75 -18.84
CA ALA A 41 11.45 16.37 -20.20
C ALA A 41 11.00 14.93 -20.45
N TYR A 42 10.41 14.67 -21.60
CA TYR A 42 10.03 13.33 -22.02
C TYR A 42 10.23 13.17 -23.53
N LEU A 43 10.42 11.92 -23.94
CA LEU A 43 10.73 11.53 -25.30
C LEU A 43 9.90 10.29 -25.66
N LEU A 44 9.34 10.32 -26.87
CA LEU A 44 8.72 9.15 -27.50
C LEU A 44 9.74 8.54 -28.46
N ALA A 45 10.04 7.26 -28.31
CA ALA A 45 10.96 6.56 -29.20
C ALA A 45 10.34 6.39 -30.58
N HIS A 46 11.03 6.87 -31.61
CA HIS A 46 10.71 6.59 -33.02
C HIS A 46 11.55 5.44 -33.57
N ALA A 47 12.82 5.37 -33.17
CA ALA A 47 13.71 4.25 -33.42
C ALA A 47 14.42 3.86 -32.14
N ALA A 48 14.70 2.56 -31.98
CA ALA A 48 15.41 2.03 -30.82
C ALA A 48 16.40 0.95 -31.28
N ASP A 49 17.69 1.24 -31.11
CA ASP A 49 18.77 0.32 -31.46
C ASP A 49 19.48 -0.15 -30.19
N PHE A 50 19.84 -1.43 -30.14
CA PHE A 50 20.47 -2.03 -28.96
C PHE A 50 21.90 -2.46 -29.28
N VAL A 51 22.84 -1.99 -28.46
CA VAL A 51 24.23 -2.41 -28.52
C VAL A 51 24.50 -3.27 -27.28
N PRO A 52 24.73 -4.59 -27.42
CA PRO A 52 24.99 -5.47 -26.27
C PRO A 52 26.28 -5.04 -25.55
N GLY A 53 26.31 -5.21 -24.23
CA GLY A 53 27.52 -4.96 -23.43
C GLY A 53 28.58 -6.03 -23.64
N GLU A 54 29.84 -5.69 -23.34
CA GLU A 54 31.00 -6.57 -23.56
C GLU A 54 30.99 -7.81 -22.64
N GLU A 55 30.38 -7.72 -21.46
CA GLU A 55 30.40 -8.78 -20.44
C GLU A 55 29.14 -9.67 -20.47
N ASN A 56 27.98 -9.13 -20.83
CA ASN A 56 26.68 -9.82 -20.80
C ASN A 56 25.84 -9.46 -22.02
N ASN A 57 25.46 -10.46 -22.83
CA ASN A 57 24.60 -10.22 -24.01
C ASN A 57 23.16 -9.79 -23.65
N LEU A 58 22.73 -9.96 -22.41
CA LEU A 58 21.37 -9.67 -21.94
C LEU A 58 21.18 -8.22 -21.47
N VAL A 59 22.26 -7.48 -21.22
CA VAL A 59 22.23 -6.08 -20.76
C VAL A 59 23.19 -5.27 -21.61
N GLY A 60 22.78 -4.08 -22.03
CA GLY A 60 23.57 -3.30 -22.98
C GLY A 60 23.24 -1.82 -22.97
N THR A 61 23.73 -1.13 -23.99
CA THR A 61 23.47 0.28 -24.20
C THR A 61 22.31 0.43 -25.20
N LEU A 62 21.22 1.05 -24.76
CA LEU A 62 20.06 1.32 -25.60
C LEU A 62 20.18 2.71 -26.23
N LYS A 63 20.10 2.78 -27.55
CA LYS A 63 20.03 4.01 -28.33
C LYS A 63 18.58 4.32 -28.65
N ILE A 64 18.01 5.35 -28.03
CA ILE A 64 16.62 5.76 -28.23
C ILE A 64 16.60 7.05 -29.04
N SER A 65 16.08 7.01 -30.26
CA SER A 65 16.00 8.18 -31.14
C SER A 65 14.57 8.73 -31.19
N GLY A 66 14.39 10.02 -30.90
CA GLY A 66 13.09 10.67 -30.84
C GLY A 66 13.17 12.17 -30.61
N TYR A 67 12.01 12.83 -30.55
CA TYR A 67 11.96 14.27 -30.30
C TYR A 67 11.80 14.59 -28.81
N VAL A 68 12.59 15.52 -28.31
CA VAL A 68 12.46 16.03 -26.94
C VAL A 68 11.19 16.86 -26.82
N ARG A 69 10.39 16.59 -25.78
CA ARG A 69 9.15 17.31 -25.47
C ARG A 69 9.11 17.68 -23.97
N GLY A 70 8.36 18.72 -23.63
CA GLY A 70 8.23 19.21 -22.25
C GLY A 70 9.28 20.27 -21.92
N GLN A 71 10.36 19.86 -21.25
CA GLN A 71 11.48 20.73 -20.83
C GLN A 71 12.79 20.32 -21.52
N THR A 72 13.85 21.11 -21.30
CA THR A 72 15.22 20.80 -21.77
C THR A 72 15.75 19.53 -21.12
N LEU A 73 16.31 18.62 -21.91
CA LEU A 73 16.81 17.32 -21.44
C LEU A 73 18.29 17.41 -21.06
N ASN A 74 18.63 16.98 -19.84
CA ASN A 74 19.98 16.99 -19.30
C ASN A 74 20.53 15.55 -19.15
N VAL A 75 21.75 15.29 -19.62
CA VAL A 75 22.39 13.95 -19.55
C VAL A 75 22.60 13.49 -18.11
N ASN A 76 22.87 14.42 -17.18
CA ASN A 76 23.21 14.09 -15.80
C ASN A 76 22.00 13.66 -14.97
N SER A 77 20.79 13.98 -15.44
CA SER A 77 19.54 13.52 -14.83
C SER A 77 19.30 12.04 -15.14
N LEU A 78 18.63 11.33 -14.24
CA LEU A 78 18.22 9.95 -14.48
C LEU A 78 17.09 9.89 -15.51
N LEU A 79 17.03 8.81 -16.26
CA LEU A 79 15.99 8.54 -17.25
C LEU A 79 15.12 7.37 -16.78
N HIS A 80 13.81 7.58 -16.65
CA HIS A 80 12.88 6.49 -16.42
C HIS A 80 12.26 6.02 -17.73
N ILE A 81 12.40 4.73 -18.01
CA ILE A 81 11.69 4.06 -19.11
C ILE A 81 10.41 3.46 -18.51
N ILE A 82 9.26 3.90 -19.01
CA ILE A 82 7.95 3.50 -18.47
C ILE A 82 7.81 1.97 -18.55
N GLY A 83 7.56 1.35 -17.38
CA GLY A 83 7.37 -0.10 -17.25
C GLY A 83 8.65 -0.92 -17.09
N HIS A 84 9.83 -0.30 -17.20
CA HIS A 84 11.12 -1.00 -17.11
C HIS A 84 12.06 -0.47 -16.01
N GLY A 85 11.84 0.76 -15.54
CA GLY A 85 12.55 1.29 -14.36
C GLY A 85 13.40 2.53 -14.65
N ASP A 86 14.28 2.84 -13.70
CA ASP A 86 15.16 4.01 -13.69
C ASP A 86 16.56 3.60 -14.19
N PHE A 87 17.12 4.36 -15.14
CA PHE A 87 18.42 4.09 -15.74
C PHE A 87 19.25 5.39 -15.84
N GLN A 88 20.56 5.24 -15.94
CA GLN A 88 21.49 6.34 -16.21
C GLN A 88 21.70 6.54 -17.72
N MET A 89 21.90 7.78 -18.11
CA MET A 89 22.30 8.14 -19.48
C MET A 89 23.81 8.29 -19.55
N LYS A 90 24.41 7.87 -20.67
CA LYS A 90 25.84 8.05 -20.98
C LYS A 90 26.07 9.28 -21.86
N GLN A 91 25.24 9.46 -22.88
CA GLN A 91 25.47 10.43 -23.94
C GLN A 91 24.17 10.82 -24.64
N ILE A 92 24.10 12.06 -25.12
CA ILE A 92 23.04 12.54 -26.01
C ILE A 92 23.67 13.04 -27.30
N ASP A 93 23.18 12.53 -28.42
CA ASP A 93 23.55 12.96 -29.75
C ASP A 93 22.38 13.67 -30.42
N ALA A 94 22.66 14.63 -31.30
CA ALA A 94 21.68 15.24 -32.19
C ALA A 94 21.97 14.82 -33.64
N PRO A 95 21.43 13.67 -34.09
CA PRO A 95 21.44 13.36 -35.50
C PRO A 95 20.52 14.31 -36.29
N MET A 96 20.65 14.27 -37.61
CA MET A 96 19.76 15.01 -38.49
C MET A 96 18.31 14.51 -38.35
N ASP A 97 17.36 15.45 -38.38
CA ASP A 97 15.94 15.16 -38.37
C ASP A 97 15.55 14.32 -39.62
N PRO A 98 14.95 13.11 -39.45
CA PRO A 98 14.55 12.27 -40.57
C PRO A 98 13.42 12.87 -41.41
N PHE A 99 12.52 13.64 -40.79
CA PHE A 99 11.31 14.16 -41.43
C PHE A 99 11.08 15.65 -41.12
N PRO A 100 11.96 16.55 -41.57
CA PRO A 100 11.80 17.98 -41.33
C PRO A 100 10.63 18.55 -42.13
N LEU A 101 9.87 19.48 -41.53
CA LEU A 101 8.72 20.15 -42.18
C LEU A 101 9.13 20.86 -43.49
N HIS A 102 10.32 21.44 -43.49
CA HIS A 102 10.94 22.01 -44.68
C HIS A 102 12.25 21.25 -44.93
N PRO A 103 12.35 20.46 -46.02
CA PRO A 103 13.59 19.78 -46.35
C PRO A 103 14.68 20.82 -46.58
N ARG A 104 15.77 20.73 -45.81
CA ARG A 104 16.92 21.62 -45.99
C ARG A 104 17.56 21.29 -47.34
N VAL A 105 17.47 22.22 -48.30
CA VAL A 105 18.29 22.18 -49.51
C VAL A 105 19.73 22.47 -49.10
N ILE A 106 20.53 21.41 -48.92
CA ILE A 106 21.97 21.56 -48.74
C ILE A 106 22.54 21.98 -50.10
N LYS A 107 22.72 23.29 -50.29
CA LYS A 107 23.55 23.79 -51.40
C LYS A 107 24.99 23.42 -51.08
N SER A 108 25.50 22.35 -51.70
CA SER A 108 26.94 22.10 -51.65
C SER A 108 27.64 23.28 -52.34
N ARG A 109 28.59 23.91 -51.65
CA ARG A 109 29.54 24.81 -52.29
C ARG A 109 30.62 23.94 -52.93
N LYS A 110 30.35 23.42 -54.13
CA LYS A 110 31.38 23.01 -55.08
C LYS A 110 31.12 23.74 -56.40
N ASP A 111 32.10 24.56 -56.78
CA ASP A 111 32.35 25.32 -58.01
C ASP A 111 31.18 25.68 -58.97
N PRO A 112 31.18 26.91 -59.54
CA PRO A 112 30.09 27.40 -60.39
C PRO A 112 30.18 26.77 -61.78
N GLY A 113 29.58 25.59 -61.97
CA GLY A 113 29.71 24.90 -63.25
C GLY A 113 28.76 23.74 -63.55
N MET A 114 27.74 23.42 -62.76
CA MET A 114 26.58 22.61 -63.18
C MET A 114 25.64 22.47 -61.98
N ALA A 115 24.49 23.16 -62.02
CA ALA A 115 23.43 22.96 -61.04
C ALA A 115 22.54 21.81 -61.53
N MET A 116 22.65 20.63 -60.93
CA MET A 116 21.66 19.57 -61.06
C MET A 116 20.89 19.50 -59.73
N GLU A 117 19.57 19.71 -59.79
CA GLU A 117 18.69 19.54 -58.64
C GLU A 117 18.56 18.05 -58.34
N ILE A 118 19.13 17.60 -57.22
CA ILE A 118 18.92 16.24 -56.70
C ILE A 118 17.95 16.36 -55.52
N CYS A 119 16.78 15.72 -55.64
CA CYS A 119 15.83 15.57 -54.54
C CYS A 119 16.42 14.66 -53.46
N ALA A 120 16.21 15.02 -52.18
CA ALA A 120 16.83 14.42 -51.00
C ALA A 120 16.42 12.95 -50.67
N MET A 121 15.78 12.21 -51.58
CA MET A 121 15.44 10.80 -51.37
C MET A 121 16.60 9.84 -51.68
N ASP A 122 17.54 10.21 -52.55
CA ASP A 122 18.61 9.29 -53.02
C ASP A 122 19.97 9.45 -52.30
N ALA A 123 20.05 10.30 -51.27
CA ALA A 123 21.30 10.57 -50.54
C ALA A 123 21.46 9.80 -49.23
N VAL A 124 20.69 8.71 -49.02
CA VAL A 124 20.71 7.94 -47.76
C VAL A 124 21.91 6.98 -47.65
N ALA A 125 22.69 6.80 -48.72
CA ALA A 125 23.70 5.74 -48.79
C ALA A 125 25.15 6.16 -48.48
N ASP A 126 25.52 7.45 -48.53
CA ASP A 126 26.94 7.86 -48.59
C ASP A 126 27.36 9.01 -47.64
N MET A 127 26.65 9.24 -46.52
CA MET A 127 27.09 10.19 -45.49
C MET A 127 26.89 9.66 -44.07
N GLU A 128 27.90 8.94 -43.55
CA GLU A 128 28.23 8.91 -42.12
C GLU A 128 28.84 10.25 -41.66
N GLU A 129 28.38 11.37 -42.23
CA GLU A 129 28.92 12.71 -41.93
C GLU A 129 28.13 13.37 -40.78
N ASP A 130 28.81 13.42 -39.63
CA ASP A 130 28.59 14.25 -38.44
C ASP A 130 27.31 14.02 -37.61
N VAL A 131 27.22 12.86 -36.94
CA VAL A 131 26.41 12.77 -35.70
C VAL A 131 27.03 13.69 -34.65
N LYS A 132 26.47 14.89 -34.49
CA LYS A 132 26.96 15.87 -33.51
C LYS A 132 26.63 15.39 -32.10
N VAL A 133 27.65 14.99 -31.35
CA VAL A 133 27.55 14.74 -29.91
C VAL A 133 27.20 16.05 -29.22
N LEU A 134 26.04 16.11 -28.56
CA LEU A 134 25.64 17.31 -27.83
C LEU A 134 26.33 17.35 -26.48
N MET A 135 26.18 16.28 -25.71
CA MET A 135 26.67 16.21 -24.33
C MET A 135 26.99 14.77 -23.94
N LYS A 136 27.97 14.62 -23.05
CA LYS A 136 28.31 13.37 -22.36
C LYS A 136 28.07 13.55 -20.86
N ALA A 137 27.80 12.45 -20.17
CA ALA A 137 27.57 12.47 -18.72
C ALA A 137 28.85 12.87 -17.97
N ASP A 138 28.73 13.82 -17.05
CA ASP A 138 29.80 14.19 -16.12
C ASP A 138 29.68 13.33 -14.86
N PRO A 139 30.66 12.46 -14.52
CA PRO A 139 30.52 11.53 -13.39
C PRO A 139 30.34 12.23 -12.04
N ASP A 140 30.91 13.44 -11.86
CA ASP A 140 30.82 14.20 -10.61
C ASP A 140 29.45 14.85 -10.38
N LYS A 141 28.72 15.17 -11.46
CA LYS A 141 27.39 15.81 -11.41
C LYS A 141 26.25 14.82 -11.61
N GLN A 142 26.57 13.62 -12.10
CA GLN A 142 25.58 12.62 -12.45
C GLN A 142 24.88 12.10 -11.18
N GLU A 143 23.55 12.05 -11.24
CA GLU A 143 22.78 11.54 -10.12
C GLU A 143 22.98 10.03 -9.94
N SER A 144 23.15 9.59 -8.69
CA SER A 144 23.29 8.18 -8.34
C SER A 144 21.99 7.39 -8.55
N LEU A 145 22.10 6.14 -9.00
CA LEU A 145 21.01 5.15 -9.08
C LEU A 145 20.54 4.62 -7.71
N GLN A 146 21.15 5.04 -6.60
CA GLN A 146 20.77 4.58 -5.27
C GLN A 146 19.34 5.00 -4.93
N THR A 147 18.44 4.02 -4.85
CA THR A 147 17.01 4.20 -4.54
C THR A 147 16.74 4.15 -3.03
N GLU A 148 17.51 3.37 -2.29
CA GLU A 148 17.34 3.12 -0.86
C GLU A 148 18.55 3.61 -0.04
N VAL A 149 18.29 3.99 1.20
CA VAL A 149 19.35 4.18 2.19
C VAL A 149 19.77 2.80 2.68
N ILE A 150 21.06 2.50 2.63
CA ILE A 150 21.64 1.33 3.30
C ILE A 150 21.75 1.71 4.78
N PRO A 151 20.89 1.16 5.67
CA PRO A 151 20.97 1.49 7.09
C PRO A 151 22.23 0.86 7.67
N ASP A 152 22.99 1.63 8.46
CA ASP A 152 24.08 1.03 9.22
C ASP A 152 23.47 0.25 10.39
N PRO A 153 23.64 -1.09 10.46
CA PRO A 153 23.08 -1.90 11.54
C PRO A 153 23.62 -1.50 12.92
N MET A 154 24.78 -0.83 13.00
CA MET A 154 25.41 -0.46 14.27
C MET A 154 25.02 0.94 14.78
N GLU A 155 24.37 1.79 13.96
CA GLU A 155 23.95 3.15 14.34
C GLU A 155 22.77 3.20 15.34
N GLY A 156 22.14 2.06 15.65
CA GLY A 156 21.00 1.96 16.57
C GLY A 156 21.21 1.09 17.81
N GLU A 157 22.38 0.46 17.95
CA GLU A 157 22.68 -0.50 19.04
C GLU A 157 23.43 0.12 20.23
N GLN A 158 23.47 1.45 20.33
CA GLN A 158 24.27 2.11 21.36
C GLN A 158 23.44 2.64 22.54
N THR A 159 22.97 1.69 23.36
CA THR A 159 22.99 1.81 24.82
C THR A 159 23.27 0.42 25.35
N TRP A 160 24.54 0.11 25.61
CA TRP A 160 24.83 -0.88 26.66
C TRP A 160 24.12 -0.34 27.92
N PRO A 161 23.23 -1.11 28.57
CA PRO A 161 22.66 -0.69 29.84
C PRO A 161 23.79 -0.30 30.78
N THR A 162 23.74 0.90 31.34
CA THR A 162 24.70 1.32 32.35
C THR A 162 24.64 0.34 33.53
N GLU A 163 25.76 0.12 34.20
CA GLU A 163 25.84 -0.84 35.32
C GLU A 163 24.82 -0.52 36.44
N GLU A 164 24.43 0.76 36.55
CA GLU A 164 23.32 1.21 37.40
C GLU A 164 21.95 0.65 36.97
N GLU A 165 21.60 0.62 35.69
CA GLU A 165 20.30 0.09 35.21
C GLU A 165 20.23 -1.44 35.35
N LEU A 166 21.37 -2.13 35.18
CA LEU A 166 21.48 -3.57 35.46
C LEU A 166 21.37 -3.87 36.96
N SER A 167 21.91 -3.00 37.82
CA SER A 167 21.75 -3.12 39.27
C SER A 167 20.31 -2.88 39.70
N GLU A 168 19.63 -1.87 39.16
CA GLU A 168 18.21 -1.62 39.43
C GLU A 168 17.32 -2.76 38.92
N ALA A 169 17.57 -3.29 37.71
CA ALA A 169 16.83 -4.44 37.20
C ALA A 169 17.06 -5.72 38.06
N ASN A 170 18.28 -5.92 38.55
CA ASN A 170 18.60 -7.01 39.48
C ASN A 170 17.96 -6.82 40.85
N ASP A 171 17.87 -5.58 41.34
CA ASP A 171 17.20 -5.27 42.61
C ASP A 171 15.67 -5.41 42.47
N PHE A 172 15.08 -5.02 41.34
CA PHE A 172 13.69 -5.32 40.99
C PHE A 172 13.41 -6.83 40.84
N LEU A 173 14.37 -7.61 40.33
CA LEU A 173 14.27 -9.07 40.24
C LEU A 173 14.41 -9.73 41.63
N LYS A 174 15.28 -9.21 42.51
CA LYS A 174 15.42 -9.65 43.91
C LYS A 174 14.21 -9.30 44.77
N GLU A 175 13.58 -8.15 44.53
CA GLU A 175 12.29 -7.81 45.17
C GLU A 175 11.14 -8.71 44.68
N ARG A 176 11.21 -9.19 43.43
CA ARG A 176 10.21 -10.10 42.84
C ARG A 176 10.44 -11.58 43.16
N SER A 177 11.66 -11.99 43.53
CA SER A 177 11.89 -13.30 44.14
C SER A 177 11.30 -13.32 45.54
N LYS A 178 9.97 -13.34 45.60
CA LYS A 178 9.22 -13.58 46.83
C LYS A 178 9.71 -14.89 47.43
N VAL A 179 10.12 -14.79 48.69
CA VAL A 179 10.33 -15.89 49.65
C VAL A 179 9.49 -17.11 49.27
N VAL A 180 10.15 -18.21 48.89
CA VAL A 180 9.48 -19.50 48.66
C VAL A 180 8.98 -20.00 50.01
N LYS A 181 7.69 -19.80 50.30
CA LYS A 181 7.05 -20.34 51.51
C LYS A 181 7.02 -21.86 51.39
N LYS A 182 7.52 -22.57 52.41
CA LYS A 182 7.34 -24.03 52.52
C LYS A 182 5.88 -24.29 52.90
N VAL A 183 5.06 -24.63 51.91
CA VAL A 183 3.63 -24.95 52.10
C VAL A 183 3.47 -26.48 52.11
N PRO A 184 2.64 -27.08 52.99
CA PRO A 184 2.42 -28.52 52.98
C PRO A 184 1.97 -29.07 51.61
N LYS A 185 2.38 -30.29 51.24
CA LYS A 185 1.97 -30.92 49.98
C LYS A 185 0.44 -31.00 49.91
N GLY A 186 -0.15 -30.43 48.86
CA GLY A 186 -1.60 -30.42 48.63
C GLY A 186 -2.34 -29.12 49.02
N THR A 187 -1.66 -28.10 49.56
CA THR A 187 -2.30 -26.81 49.84
C THR A 187 -2.51 -25.99 48.57
N SER A 188 -3.73 -25.46 48.38
CA SER A 188 -4.04 -24.53 47.30
C SER A 188 -3.34 -23.18 47.52
N SER A 189 -3.07 -22.44 46.43
CA SER A 189 -2.49 -21.09 46.48
C SER A 189 -3.27 -20.14 47.39
N TYR A 190 -4.60 -20.28 47.45
CA TYR A 190 -5.44 -19.52 48.36
C TYR A 190 -5.18 -19.86 49.84
N GLN A 191 -4.94 -21.13 50.17
CA GLN A 191 -4.62 -21.54 51.55
C GLN A 191 -3.23 -21.09 51.97
N ALA A 192 -2.28 -21.05 51.05
CA ALA A 192 -0.92 -20.61 51.29
C ALA A 192 -0.82 -19.12 51.72
N GLU A 193 -1.72 -18.26 51.23
CA GLU A 193 -1.75 -16.83 51.57
C GLU A 193 -2.22 -16.55 53.02
N TRP A 194 -2.93 -17.49 53.66
CA TRP A 194 -3.41 -17.35 55.05
C TRP A 194 -2.42 -17.88 56.09
N ILE A 195 -1.33 -18.53 55.67
CA ILE A 195 -0.27 -18.95 56.58
C ILE A 195 0.50 -17.70 56.97
N LEU A 196 0.18 -17.18 58.16
CA LEU A 196 0.86 -16.05 58.79
C LEU A 196 2.33 -16.40 59.01
N ASP A 197 3.22 -15.48 58.67
CA ASP A 197 4.64 -15.61 58.96
C ASP A 197 4.83 -15.39 60.47
N GLU A 198 5.00 -16.48 61.23
CA GLU A 198 5.35 -16.41 62.64
C GLU A 198 6.87 -16.22 62.72
N ASP A 199 7.29 -14.96 62.90
CA ASP A 199 8.69 -14.61 63.07
C ASP A 199 9.25 -15.25 64.36
N GLY A 200 10.17 -16.20 64.17
CA GLY A 200 11.27 -16.48 65.08
C GLY A 200 11.08 -17.63 66.08
N ALA A 201 11.66 -18.80 65.78
CA ALA A 201 12.60 -19.53 66.65
C ALA A 201 12.93 -20.93 66.12
N SER A 202 14.24 -21.21 66.09
CA SER A 202 14.88 -22.48 66.49
C SER A 202 14.49 -23.81 65.80
N GLY A 203 15.43 -24.31 64.99
CA GLY A 203 16.16 -25.56 65.27
C GLY A 203 15.45 -26.90 65.02
N GLY A 204 16.05 -27.74 64.17
CA GLY A 204 15.80 -29.18 64.13
C GLY A 204 16.33 -29.84 62.85
N GLU A 205 17.43 -30.58 62.97
CA GLU A 205 18.02 -31.48 61.96
C GLU A 205 17.21 -32.78 61.77
N GLY A 206 17.50 -33.50 60.66
CA GLY A 206 17.22 -34.94 60.42
C GLY A 206 15.90 -35.20 59.68
N ASP A 207 15.77 -36.08 58.69
CA ASP A 207 16.65 -37.10 58.10
C ASP A 207 16.14 -37.41 56.68
N GLU A 208 17.04 -37.82 55.79
CA GLU A 208 16.72 -38.61 54.59
C GLU A 208 16.36 -40.05 55.01
N TYR A 209 15.33 -40.67 54.40
CA TYR A 209 15.32 -42.10 53.98
C TYR A 209 14.09 -42.42 53.11
N ASP A 210 14.39 -42.94 51.92
CA ASP A 210 13.80 -44.04 51.12
C ASP A 210 12.28 -44.31 51.04
N ASP A 211 11.80 -44.20 49.79
CA ASP A 211 11.27 -45.28 48.92
C ASP A 211 10.15 -46.21 49.42
N ILE A 212 8.96 -46.10 48.79
CA ILE A 212 8.01 -47.21 48.57
C ILE A 212 7.29 -46.97 47.23
N GLU A 213 7.55 -47.86 46.27
CA GLU A 213 6.75 -48.12 45.07
C GLU A 213 5.35 -48.64 45.42
N GLN A 214 4.33 -48.22 44.67
CA GLN A 214 3.15 -49.06 44.44
C GLN A 214 2.52 -48.72 43.08
N GLU A 215 2.62 -49.69 42.16
CA GLU A 215 1.98 -49.75 40.85
C GLU A 215 0.49 -50.18 40.94
N ASP A 216 -0.18 -49.96 39.81
CA ASP A 216 -1.39 -50.59 39.25
C ASP A 216 -2.80 -50.15 39.68
N PHE A 217 -3.54 -49.58 38.72
CA PHE A 217 -4.67 -50.31 38.11
C PHE A 217 -5.03 -49.84 36.69
N MET A 218 -5.49 -50.80 35.88
CA MET A 218 -5.62 -50.91 34.42
C MET A 218 -6.64 -50.00 33.70
N GLU A 219 -6.39 -49.84 32.40
CA GLU A 219 -7.37 -49.58 31.33
C GLU A 219 -8.39 -50.72 31.20
N GLU A 220 -9.64 -50.42 30.84
CA GLU A 220 -10.28 -51.09 29.69
C GLU A 220 -11.55 -50.36 29.23
N GLU A 221 -11.74 -50.40 27.91
CA GLU A 221 -12.92 -50.00 27.16
C GLU A 221 -14.14 -50.90 27.44
N SER A 222 -15.34 -50.37 27.17
CA SER A 222 -16.45 -51.20 26.67
C SER A 222 -17.40 -50.39 25.79
N GLN A 223 -17.66 -50.96 24.61
CA GLN A 223 -18.79 -50.69 23.72
C GLN A 223 -20.10 -51.14 24.38
N ASP A 224 -21.24 -50.44 24.18
CA ASP A 224 -22.22 -50.88 23.17
C ASP A 224 -23.44 -49.95 22.98
N GLU A 225 -23.85 -49.91 21.70
CA GLU A 225 -25.13 -49.70 21.01
C GLU A 225 -26.30 -48.77 21.47
N SER A 226 -26.60 -47.86 20.53
CA SER A 226 -27.88 -47.53 19.87
C SER A 226 -29.06 -46.89 20.64
N SER A 227 -29.48 -45.72 20.16
CA SER A 227 -30.88 -45.46 19.79
C SER A 227 -30.94 -44.30 18.79
N GLU A 228 -31.35 -44.65 17.58
CA GLU A 228 -31.65 -43.74 16.48
C GLU A 228 -32.88 -42.87 16.83
N LYS A 229 -32.77 -41.57 16.56
CA LYS A 229 -33.91 -40.71 16.26
C LYS A 229 -33.56 -39.87 15.06
N GLU A 230 -34.12 -40.29 13.93
CA GLU A 230 -34.23 -39.53 12.70
C GLU A 230 -35.15 -38.33 12.99
N GLU A 231 -34.63 -37.12 12.79
CA GLU A 231 -35.44 -35.95 12.46
C GLU A 231 -35.07 -35.57 11.02
N GLU A 232 -35.91 -36.00 10.09
CA GLU A 232 -35.93 -35.51 8.71
C GLU A 232 -36.42 -34.06 8.74
N GLU A 233 -35.52 -33.08 8.55
CA GLU A 233 -35.94 -31.74 8.12
C GLU A 233 -36.06 -31.72 6.59
N GLU A 234 -37.24 -31.36 6.13
CA GLU A 234 -37.66 -31.27 4.73
C GLU A 234 -36.78 -30.29 3.94
N TYR A 235 -36.04 -30.79 2.96
CA TYR A 235 -35.47 -29.96 1.91
C TYR A 235 -36.56 -29.65 0.89
N GLU A 236 -37.07 -28.41 0.86
CA GLU A 236 -37.90 -27.92 -0.23
C GLU A 236 -37.12 -27.99 -1.55
N THR A 237 -37.51 -28.92 -2.41
CA THR A 237 -36.97 -29.11 -3.75
C THR A 237 -37.52 -28.02 -4.66
N MET A 238 -36.76 -26.93 -4.84
CA MET A 238 -37.02 -25.99 -5.93
C MET A 238 -36.79 -26.70 -7.28
N THR A 239 -37.80 -26.61 -8.14
CA THR A 239 -37.88 -27.21 -9.47
C THR A 239 -36.87 -26.54 -10.41
N ILE A 240 -35.82 -27.27 -10.80
CA ILE A 240 -34.85 -26.86 -11.82
C ILE A 240 -35.50 -26.98 -13.20
N GLY A 241 -35.68 -25.84 -13.87
CA GLY A 241 -36.10 -25.75 -15.27
C GLY A 241 -34.91 -25.92 -16.22
N GLU A 242 -35.01 -26.94 -17.08
CA GLU A 242 -34.26 -27.26 -18.31
C GLU A 242 -33.01 -26.43 -18.70
N SER A 243 -31.86 -27.08 -18.52
CA SER A 243 -30.75 -27.26 -19.47
C SER A 243 -30.29 -26.06 -20.32
N VAL A 244 -29.33 -25.31 -19.79
CA VAL A 244 -28.24 -24.73 -20.58
C VAL A 244 -27.01 -25.60 -20.29
N ARG A 245 -26.36 -26.13 -21.33
CA ARG A 245 -25.19 -27.04 -21.26
C ARG A 245 -24.25 -26.70 -20.09
N ASP A 246 -24.32 -27.53 -19.05
CA ASP A 246 -23.74 -27.31 -17.72
C ASP A 246 -22.32 -27.88 -17.58
N ASP A 247 -21.99 -28.87 -18.42
CA ASP A 247 -20.75 -29.68 -18.34
C ASP A 247 -19.42 -28.91 -18.53
N LEU A 248 -19.45 -27.59 -18.79
CA LEU A 248 -18.26 -26.74 -18.99
C LEU A 248 -18.14 -25.60 -17.96
N TYR A 249 -19.09 -25.47 -17.03
CA TYR A 249 -19.09 -24.45 -15.99
C TYR A 249 -18.19 -24.87 -14.81
N ASP A 250 -18.33 -26.12 -14.37
CA ASP A 250 -17.57 -26.69 -13.24
C ASP A 250 -16.05 -26.77 -13.48
N GLU A 251 -15.59 -26.97 -14.73
CA GLU A 251 -14.15 -27.06 -15.02
C GLU A 251 -13.40 -25.72 -14.95
N LYS A 252 -14.10 -24.58 -14.84
CA LYS A 252 -13.49 -23.23 -14.88
C LYS A 252 -13.73 -22.39 -13.63
N VAL A 253 -14.57 -22.85 -12.71
CA VAL A 253 -14.84 -22.14 -11.45
C VAL A 253 -13.89 -22.68 -10.38
N ASP A 254 -12.98 -21.83 -9.93
CA ASP A 254 -12.16 -22.10 -8.76
C ASP A 254 -13.02 -21.83 -7.51
N GLU A 255 -13.69 -22.86 -7.01
CA GLU A 255 -14.61 -22.77 -5.86
C GLU A 255 -13.95 -22.07 -4.66
N GLU A 256 -12.66 -22.32 -4.41
CA GLU A 256 -11.95 -21.67 -3.32
C GLU A 256 -11.84 -20.15 -3.50
N ALA A 257 -11.65 -19.69 -4.74
CA ALA A 257 -11.57 -18.26 -5.04
C ALA A 257 -12.92 -17.58 -4.85
N GLU A 258 -14.01 -18.26 -5.20
CA GLU A 258 -15.38 -17.77 -4.98
C GLU A 258 -15.74 -17.74 -3.50
N GLU A 259 -15.40 -18.77 -2.73
CA GLU A 259 -15.57 -18.80 -1.28
C GLU A 259 -14.83 -17.65 -0.61
N LYS A 260 -13.55 -17.43 -0.95
CA LYS A 260 -12.75 -16.30 -0.45
C LYS A 260 -13.38 -14.95 -0.83
N MET A 261 -13.99 -14.84 -2.00
CA MET A 261 -14.71 -13.62 -2.41
C MET A 261 -16.02 -13.43 -1.62
N LEU A 262 -16.80 -14.49 -1.40
CA LEU A 262 -18.01 -14.48 -0.56
C LEU A 262 -17.68 -14.07 0.88
N GLU A 263 -16.58 -14.59 1.43
CA GLU A 263 -16.08 -14.16 2.74
C GLU A 263 -15.70 -12.68 2.76
N LYS A 264 -15.08 -12.15 1.69
CA LYS A 264 -14.77 -10.73 1.57
C LYS A 264 -16.05 -9.88 1.57
N TYR A 265 -17.10 -10.29 0.84
CA TYR A 265 -18.40 -9.61 0.85
C TYR A 265 -19.05 -9.64 2.25
N LYS A 266 -19.02 -10.80 2.92
CA LYS A 266 -19.50 -10.91 4.32
C LYS A 266 -18.72 -9.98 5.25
N GLN A 267 -17.39 -9.92 5.10
CA GLN A 267 -16.53 -9.04 5.91
C GLN A 267 -16.77 -7.55 5.65
N GLU A 268 -16.99 -7.13 4.39
CA GLU A 268 -17.30 -5.73 4.05
C GLU A 268 -18.64 -5.32 4.68
N ARG A 269 -19.70 -6.11 4.49
CA ARG A 269 -21.02 -5.87 5.10
C ARG A 269 -20.96 -5.82 6.63
N MET A 270 -20.20 -6.72 7.24
CA MET A 270 -20.00 -6.73 8.70
C MET A 270 -19.25 -5.49 9.18
N GLU A 271 -18.25 -5.00 8.44
CA GLU A 271 -17.49 -3.80 8.78
C GLU A 271 -18.33 -2.51 8.59
N GLU A 272 -19.24 -2.48 7.62
CA GLU A 272 -20.21 -1.39 7.44
C GLU A 272 -21.22 -1.33 8.58
N MET A 273 -21.81 -2.48 8.96
CA MET A 273 -22.76 -2.56 10.09
C MET A 273 -22.07 -2.36 11.45
N PHE A 274 -20.87 -2.91 11.62
CA PHE A 274 -20.13 -2.96 12.90
C PHE A 274 -18.68 -2.49 12.71
N PRO A 275 -18.43 -1.17 12.73
CA PRO A 275 -17.14 -0.60 12.36
C PRO A 275 -16.04 -0.90 13.37
N ASP A 276 -14.99 -1.59 12.91
CA ASP A 276 -13.83 -2.07 13.66
C ASP A 276 -14.15 -2.97 14.88
N GLU A 277 -15.36 -3.54 14.97
CA GLU A 277 -15.71 -4.47 16.05
C GLU A 277 -14.98 -5.81 15.85
N VAL A 278 -14.34 -6.29 16.91
CA VAL A 278 -13.60 -7.57 16.89
C VAL A 278 -13.91 -8.31 18.18
N ASP A 279 -14.30 -9.58 18.03
CA ASP A 279 -14.54 -10.44 19.19
C ASP A 279 -13.24 -10.78 19.91
N THR A 280 -13.27 -10.81 21.24
CA THR A 280 -12.13 -11.19 22.07
C THR A 280 -11.94 -12.71 22.04
N PRO A 281 -10.72 -13.22 21.84
CA PRO A 281 -10.51 -14.66 21.82
C PRO A 281 -10.66 -15.19 23.24
N ARG A 282 -11.16 -16.42 23.37
CA ARG A 282 -11.20 -17.13 24.64
C ARG A 282 -9.87 -17.82 24.94
N ASP A 283 -9.19 -18.28 23.90
CA ASP A 283 -7.98 -19.12 24.02
C ASP A 283 -6.73 -18.31 24.39
N VAL A 284 -6.66 -17.05 23.93
CA VAL A 284 -5.50 -16.17 24.13
C VAL A 284 -5.90 -14.96 24.98
N ALA A 285 -5.13 -14.71 26.05
CA ALA A 285 -5.33 -13.54 26.90
C ALA A 285 -5.33 -12.24 26.08
N ALA A 286 -6.29 -11.37 26.35
CA ALA A 286 -6.52 -10.16 25.55
C ALA A 286 -5.32 -9.21 25.60
N ARG A 287 -4.61 -9.12 26.73
CA ARG A 287 -3.38 -8.32 26.86
C ARG A 287 -2.29 -8.77 25.87
N ILE A 288 -2.15 -10.08 25.63
CA ILE A 288 -1.14 -10.64 24.72
C ILE A 288 -1.53 -10.34 23.27
N ARG A 289 -2.79 -10.60 22.91
CA ARG A 289 -3.31 -10.31 21.56
C ARG A 289 -3.23 -8.83 21.21
N PHE A 290 -3.52 -7.96 22.19
CA PHE A 290 -3.58 -6.51 22.01
C PHE A 290 -2.38 -5.78 22.64
N GLN A 291 -1.24 -6.45 22.83
CA GLN A 291 -0.05 -5.90 23.51
C GLN A 291 0.43 -4.57 22.89
N LYS A 292 0.37 -4.45 21.56
CA LYS A 292 0.80 -3.25 20.81
C LYS A 292 -0.26 -2.13 20.76
N TYR A 293 -1.41 -2.32 21.40
CA TYR A 293 -2.48 -1.34 21.39
C TYR A 293 -2.48 -0.52 22.68
N ARG A 294 -2.91 0.74 22.57
CA ARG A 294 -3.16 1.63 23.70
C ARG A 294 -4.54 2.27 23.62
N GLY A 295 -5.10 2.60 24.78
CA GLY A 295 -6.30 3.42 24.86
C GLY A 295 -5.97 4.90 24.61
N LEU A 296 -6.84 5.60 23.89
CA LEU A 296 -6.77 7.05 23.76
C LEU A 296 -8.06 7.65 24.28
N LYS A 297 -7.96 8.72 25.07
CA LYS A 297 -9.11 9.49 25.55
C LYS A 297 -9.87 10.13 24.39
N SER A 298 -9.13 10.72 23.45
CA SER A 298 -9.71 11.33 22.25
C SER A 298 -8.76 11.16 21.09
N PHE A 299 -9.26 10.58 20.00
CA PHE A 299 -8.47 10.35 18.79
C PHE A 299 -7.92 11.65 18.18
N ARG A 300 -8.65 12.76 18.34
CA ARG A 300 -8.27 14.07 17.78
C ARG A 300 -7.23 14.77 18.63
N THR A 301 -7.42 14.81 19.95
CA THR A 301 -6.66 15.70 20.85
C THR A 301 -5.51 14.99 21.58
N SER A 302 -5.61 13.70 21.87
CA SER A 302 -4.52 12.98 22.55
C SER A 302 -3.29 12.94 21.66
N PRO A 303 -2.08 13.33 22.15
CA PRO A 303 -0.87 13.32 21.34
C PRO A 303 -0.45 11.90 20.97
N TRP A 304 0.28 11.77 19.88
CA TRP A 304 0.93 10.52 19.44
C TRP A 304 2.21 10.89 18.70
N ASP A 305 3.33 10.30 19.07
CA ASP A 305 4.62 10.67 18.52
C ASP A 305 4.87 9.98 17.16
N PRO A 306 5.16 10.72 16.08
CA PRO A 306 5.40 10.15 14.75
C PRO A 306 6.68 9.32 14.63
N LYS A 307 7.58 9.39 15.61
CA LYS A 307 8.84 8.64 15.62
C LYS A 307 8.86 7.48 16.62
N GLU A 308 7.72 7.19 17.24
CA GLU A 308 7.60 6.06 18.16
C GLU A 308 7.38 4.74 17.40
N ASN A 309 8.05 3.67 17.84
CA ASN A 309 7.85 2.30 17.35
C ASN A 309 7.98 2.16 15.82
N LEU A 310 8.99 2.80 15.23
CA LEU A 310 9.26 2.77 13.80
C LEU A 310 9.76 1.36 13.37
N PRO A 311 9.26 0.80 12.25
CA PRO A 311 9.82 -0.41 11.65
C PRO A 311 11.21 -0.16 11.08
N GLN A 312 12.00 -1.23 10.92
CA GLN A 312 13.29 -1.18 10.23
C GLN A 312 13.18 -0.61 8.80
N ASP A 313 12.07 -0.86 8.12
CA ASP A 313 11.80 -0.30 6.78
C ASP A 313 11.84 1.23 6.75
N TYR A 314 11.53 1.91 7.85
CA TYR A 314 11.59 3.38 7.92
C TYR A 314 13.04 3.91 7.96
N ALA A 315 14.03 3.07 8.25
CA ALA A 315 15.44 3.46 8.16
C ALA A 315 15.95 3.46 6.71
N ARG A 316 15.29 2.73 5.80
CA ARG A 316 15.66 2.61 4.38
C ARG A 316 15.14 3.75 3.51
N ILE A 317 14.16 4.52 4.00
CA ILE A 317 13.50 5.58 3.24
C ILE A 317 14.17 6.94 3.43
N PHE A 318 13.97 7.82 2.46
CA PHE A 318 14.35 9.22 2.55
C PHE A 318 13.19 10.07 3.05
N GLN A 319 13.50 10.97 3.98
CA GLN A 319 12.57 11.96 4.52
C GLN A 319 13.01 13.37 4.12
N PHE A 320 12.06 14.21 3.71
CA PHE A 320 12.31 15.63 3.51
C PHE A 320 12.13 16.39 4.82
N GLN A 321 13.02 17.33 5.11
CA GLN A 321 12.79 18.28 6.22
C GLN A 321 11.56 19.16 5.96
N ASN A 322 11.40 19.64 4.72
CA ASN A 322 10.21 20.36 4.29
C ASN A 322 9.93 20.10 2.82
N PHE A 323 8.97 19.21 2.55
CA PHE A 323 8.61 18.78 1.20
C PHE A 323 8.14 19.93 0.29
N THR A 324 7.28 20.81 0.82
CA THR A 324 6.66 21.88 0.02
C THR A 324 7.67 22.95 -0.42
N SER A 325 8.66 23.24 0.43
CA SER A 325 9.72 24.19 0.11
C SER A 325 10.71 23.61 -0.91
N THR A 326 11.14 22.36 -0.71
CA THR A 326 12.01 21.66 -1.67
C THR A 326 11.35 21.54 -3.05
N ARG A 327 10.07 21.16 -3.10
CA ARG A 327 9.31 21.09 -4.35
C ARG A 327 9.27 22.44 -5.08
N ARG A 328 8.97 23.53 -4.36
CA ARG A 328 8.94 24.89 -4.94
C ARG A 328 10.31 25.31 -5.47
N ARG A 329 11.38 25.00 -4.74
CA ARG A 329 12.75 25.27 -5.16
C ARG A 329 13.10 24.54 -6.46
N ILE A 330 12.84 23.23 -6.53
CA ILE A 330 13.09 22.42 -7.73
C ILE A 330 12.33 22.97 -8.94
N PHE A 331 11.04 23.27 -8.78
CA PHE A 331 10.25 23.83 -9.88
C PHE A 331 10.74 25.20 -10.35
N LYS A 332 11.13 26.06 -9.41
CA LYS A 332 11.73 27.36 -9.72
C LYS A 332 13.04 27.21 -10.48
N GLU A 333 13.88 26.26 -10.07
CA GLU A 333 15.15 25.98 -10.76
C GLU A 333 14.96 25.48 -12.18
N ILE A 334 13.91 24.69 -12.45
CA ILE A 334 13.59 24.20 -13.81
C ILE A 334 13.04 25.34 -14.70
N GLU A 335 12.22 26.23 -14.15
CA GLU A 335 11.60 27.32 -14.91
C GLU A 335 12.58 28.48 -15.16
N GLU A 336 13.46 28.81 -14.21
CA GLU A 336 14.35 29.98 -14.30
C GLU A 336 15.74 29.67 -14.85
N LYS A 337 16.28 28.47 -14.62
CA LYS A 337 17.58 28.10 -15.16
C LYS A 337 17.37 27.52 -16.55
N GLU A 338 17.83 28.23 -17.57
CA GLU A 338 18.11 27.62 -18.87
C GLU A 338 19.23 26.59 -18.66
N LEU A 339 18.83 25.33 -18.48
CA LEU A 339 19.77 24.24 -18.32
C LEU A 339 20.47 24.01 -19.66
N GLU A 340 21.80 23.93 -19.63
CA GLU A 340 22.59 23.45 -20.76
C GLU A 340 22.15 22.02 -21.08
N GLY A 341 21.50 21.84 -22.23
CA GLY A 341 20.60 20.72 -22.45
C GLY A 341 20.18 20.55 -23.91
N ALA A 342 19.58 19.41 -24.24
CA ALA A 342 18.89 19.26 -25.51
C ALA A 342 17.53 19.98 -25.44
N GLU A 343 17.32 20.93 -26.34
CA GLU A 343 16.11 21.75 -26.37
C GLU A 343 14.88 21.00 -26.87
N VAL A 344 13.70 21.55 -26.55
CA VAL A 344 12.41 21.00 -27.01
C VAL A 344 12.30 21.09 -28.53
N GLY A 345 11.86 20.00 -29.16
CA GLY A 345 11.69 19.90 -30.61
C GLY A 345 12.91 19.37 -31.36
N TRP A 346 14.05 19.22 -30.70
CA TRP A 346 15.22 18.59 -31.33
C TRP A 346 15.03 17.08 -31.46
N TYR A 347 15.47 16.53 -32.59
CA TYR A 347 15.59 15.09 -32.79
C TYR A 347 16.92 14.62 -32.20
N VAL A 348 16.85 13.79 -31.16
CA VAL A 348 18.01 13.34 -30.39
C VAL A 348 18.07 11.83 -30.30
N THR A 349 19.29 11.29 -30.16
CA THR A 349 19.55 9.90 -29.82
C THR A 349 20.15 9.83 -28.43
N LEU A 350 19.40 9.22 -27.50
CA LEU A 350 19.82 8.99 -26.12
C LEU A 350 20.56 7.65 -26.01
N HIS A 351 21.75 7.65 -25.42
CA HIS A 351 22.48 6.41 -25.09
C HIS A 351 22.29 6.11 -23.61
N VAL A 352 21.49 5.10 -23.30
CA VAL A 352 21.13 4.69 -21.93
C VAL A 352 21.96 3.47 -21.54
N SER A 353 22.57 3.49 -20.37
CA SER A 353 23.38 2.37 -19.87
C SER A 353 22.56 1.31 -19.15
N GLU A 354 23.06 0.08 -19.18
CA GLU A 354 22.57 -1.05 -18.37
C GLU A 354 21.09 -1.39 -18.59
N VAL A 355 20.63 -1.31 -19.83
CA VAL A 355 19.24 -1.64 -20.18
C VAL A 355 19.14 -3.11 -20.60
N PRO A 356 18.14 -3.87 -20.11
CA PRO A 356 17.95 -5.26 -20.52
C PRO A 356 17.40 -5.39 -21.95
N VAL A 357 17.74 -6.48 -22.64
CA VAL A 357 17.28 -6.78 -24.02
C VAL A 357 15.75 -6.84 -24.13
N SER A 358 15.06 -7.22 -23.05
CA SER A 358 13.60 -7.32 -23.00
C SER A 358 12.88 -6.01 -23.38
N VAL A 359 13.49 -4.85 -23.12
CA VAL A 359 12.94 -3.53 -23.48
C VAL A 359 12.85 -3.37 -25.01
N VAL A 360 13.85 -3.87 -25.72
CA VAL A 360 13.95 -3.75 -27.18
C VAL A 360 13.03 -4.76 -27.86
N GLU A 361 12.93 -5.97 -27.31
CA GLU A 361 11.95 -6.96 -27.76
C GLU A 361 10.52 -6.43 -27.59
N TYR A 362 10.24 -5.76 -26.46
CA TYR A 362 8.97 -5.11 -26.22
C TYR A 362 8.64 -4.05 -27.28
N PHE A 363 9.62 -3.21 -27.64
CA PHE A 363 9.47 -2.22 -28.71
C PHE A 363 9.25 -2.87 -30.08
N LYS A 364 10.01 -3.93 -30.41
CA LYS A 364 9.87 -4.66 -31.68
C LYS A 364 8.52 -5.34 -31.84
N ARG A 365 7.85 -5.71 -30.73
CA ARG A 365 6.46 -6.20 -30.74
C ARG A 365 5.43 -5.12 -31.08
N GLY A 366 5.86 -3.85 -31.19
CA GLY A 366 5.01 -2.71 -31.53
C GLY A 366 4.55 -1.89 -30.32
N ALA A 367 5.04 -2.18 -29.11
CA ALA A 367 4.70 -1.38 -27.95
C ALA A 367 5.50 -0.07 -27.91
N PRO A 368 4.87 1.06 -27.55
CA PRO A 368 5.55 2.35 -27.54
C PRO A 368 6.54 2.44 -26.36
N LEU A 369 7.76 2.85 -26.64
CA LEU A 369 8.72 3.23 -25.60
C LEU A 369 8.64 4.74 -25.36
N ILE A 370 8.31 5.10 -24.12
CA ILE A 370 8.33 6.48 -23.65
C ILE A 370 9.34 6.54 -22.50
N ALA A 371 10.23 7.51 -22.59
CA ALA A 371 11.22 7.79 -21.56
C ALA A 371 11.04 9.21 -21.04
N PHE A 372 11.27 9.44 -19.75
CA PHE A 372 11.21 10.79 -19.18
C PHE A 372 12.36 11.02 -18.20
N SER A 373 12.83 12.27 -18.14
CA SER A 373 13.86 12.68 -17.20
C SER A 373 13.27 12.80 -15.80
N LEU A 374 13.89 12.17 -14.81
CA LEU A 374 13.54 12.29 -13.41
C LEU A 374 13.97 13.66 -12.86
N LEU A 375 13.17 14.19 -11.94
CA LEU A 375 13.57 15.35 -11.16
C LEU A 375 14.52 14.95 -10.02
N PRO A 376 15.28 15.92 -9.46
CA PRO A 376 16.18 15.63 -8.36
C PRO A 376 15.46 14.95 -7.19
N HIS A 377 16.01 13.82 -6.75
CA HIS A 377 15.47 12.98 -5.66
C HIS A 377 14.22 12.14 -6.00
N GLU A 378 13.76 12.06 -7.25
CA GLU A 378 12.62 11.20 -7.62
C GLU A 378 12.94 9.69 -7.69
N GLN A 379 14.22 9.32 -7.75
CA GLN A 379 14.68 7.92 -7.67
C GLN A 379 14.61 7.35 -6.26
N LYS A 380 14.61 8.23 -5.24
CA LYS A 380 14.69 7.85 -3.84
C LYS A 380 13.36 7.31 -3.33
N MET A 381 13.40 6.31 -2.47
CA MET A 381 12.22 5.70 -1.84
C MET A 381 11.70 6.53 -0.68
N SER A 382 10.38 6.69 -0.59
CA SER A 382 9.71 7.31 0.56
C SER A 382 8.28 6.79 0.72
N VAL A 383 7.52 7.41 1.62
CA VAL A 383 6.11 7.07 1.87
C VAL A 383 5.23 8.05 1.10
N LEU A 384 4.58 7.56 0.05
CA LEU A 384 3.67 8.35 -0.77
C LEU A 384 2.26 8.30 -0.18
N ASN A 385 1.61 9.46 -0.14
CA ASN A 385 0.21 9.61 0.23
C ASN A 385 -0.60 10.08 -0.98
N MET A 386 -1.64 9.32 -1.34
CA MET A 386 -2.45 9.56 -2.54
C MET A 386 -3.92 9.63 -2.14
N VAL A 387 -4.65 10.65 -2.60
CA VAL A 387 -6.11 10.72 -2.39
C VAL A 387 -6.78 10.02 -3.55
N VAL A 388 -7.62 9.03 -3.28
CA VAL A 388 -8.31 8.25 -4.30
C VAL A 388 -9.79 8.12 -3.97
N SER A 389 -10.63 8.14 -5.00
CA SER A 389 -12.04 7.80 -4.93
C SER A 389 -12.27 6.49 -5.68
N ARG A 390 -13.14 5.64 -5.14
CA ARG A 390 -13.52 4.39 -5.81
C ARG A 390 -14.21 4.69 -7.14
N HIS A 391 -13.89 3.91 -8.16
CA HIS A 391 -14.50 4.05 -9.47
C HIS A 391 -15.89 3.39 -9.46
N PRO A 392 -16.98 4.07 -9.86
CA PRO A 392 -18.34 3.52 -9.78
C PRO A 392 -18.57 2.25 -10.60
N GLY A 393 -17.72 1.99 -11.60
CA GLY A 393 -17.82 0.79 -12.44
C GLY A 393 -17.35 -0.50 -11.78
N ASN A 394 -16.76 -0.47 -10.58
CA ASN A 394 -16.30 -1.66 -9.88
C ASN A 394 -16.86 -1.74 -8.45
N THR A 395 -17.74 -2.71 -8.24
CA THR A 395 -18.41 -3.01 -6.96
C THR A 395 -17.70 -4.10 -6.14
N GLU A 396 -16.57 -4.64 -6.61
CA GLU A 396 -15.82 -5.65 -5.85
C GLU A 396 -15.18 -5.08 -4.57
N PRO A 397 -15.32 -5.77 -3.41
CA PRO A 397 -14.65 -5.38 -2.18
C PRO A 397 -13.13 -5.44 -2.32
N VAL A 398 -12.46 -4.31 -2.08
CA VAL A 398 -10.99 -4.22 -2.06
C VAL A 398 -10.52 -4.05 -0.63
N LYS A 399 -9.76 -5.03 -0.12
CA LYS A 399 -9.26 -5.02 1.25
C LYS A 399 -7.95 -4.25 1.34
N ALA A 400 -7.73 -3.56 2.46
CA ALA A 400 -6.44 -2.94 2.75
C ALA A 400 -5.33 -4.01 2.85
N LYS A 401 -4.14 -3.67 2.35
CA LYS A 401 -2.98 -4.57 2.21
C LYS A 401 -3.11 -5.65 1.14
N GLU A 402 -4.18 -5.64 0.34
CA GLU A 402 -4.21 -6.39 -0.91
C GLU A 402 -3.23 -5.75 -1.90
N GLU A 403 -2.66 -6.56 -2.79
CA GLU A 403 -1.72 -6.06 -3.79
C GLU A 403 -2.48 -5.40 -4.93
N LEU A 404 -2.09 -4.16 -5.25
CA LEU A 404 -2.71 -3.35 -6.27
C LEU A 404 -1.64 -2.82 -7.23
N ILE A 405 -2.04 -2.60 -8.48
CA ILE A 405 -1.22 -1.98 -9.50
C ILE A 405 -1.46 -0.47 -9.46
N PHE A 406 -0.40 0.28 -9.28
CA PHE A 406 -0.40 1.74 -9.21
C PHE A 406 0.11 2.30 -10.51
N HIS A 407 -0.64 3.25 -11.09
CA HIS A 407 -0.11 4.18 -12.07
C HIS A 407 -0.01 5.55 -11.39
N CYS A 408 1.19 5.96 -10.98
CA CYS A 408 1.46 7.23 -10.33
C CYS A 408 2.21 8.14 -11.31
N GLY A 409 1.50 9.04 -12.00
CA GLY A 409 2.06 9.80 -13.11
C GLY A 409 2.52 8.86 -14.24
N PHE A 410 3.83 8.83 -14.51
CA PHE A 410 4.43 7.93 -15.50
C PHE A 410 4.98 6.63 -14.90
N ARG A 411 5.04 6.51 -13.57
CA ARG A 411 5.53 5.29 -12.91
C ARG A 411 4.41 4.25 -12.80
N ARG A 412 4.74 2.99 -13.06
CA ARG A 412 3.88 1.82 -12.89
C ARG A 412 4.57 0.85 -11.94
N PHE A 413 3.85 0.36 -10.93
CA PHE A 413 4.40 -0.60 -9.97
C PHE A 413 3.28 -1.34 -9.23
N ARG A 414 3.62 -2.46 -8.61
CA ARG A 414 2.74 -3.19 -7.69
C ARG A 414 3.11 -2.85 -6.26
N ALA A 415 2.11 -2.71 -5.39
CA ALA A 415 2.33 -2.54 -3.96
C ALA A 415 1.07 -2.82 -3.14
N SER A 416 1.24 -3.01 -1.82
CA SER A 416 0.16 -3.27 -0.88
C SER A 416 -0.13 -2.04 0.00
N PRO A 417 -1.17 -1.24 -0.31
CA PRO A 417 -1.39 0.00 0.43
C PRO A 417 -2.14 -0.17 1.74
N LEU A 418 -2.04 0.87 2.57
CA LEU A 418 -3.00 1.13 3.64
C LEU A 418 -4.03 2.17 3.21
N PHE A 419 -5.30 1.92 3.52
CA PHE A 419 -6.35 2.91 3.38
C PHE A 419 -6.57 3.66 4.69
N SER A 420 -6.82 4.95 4.58
CA SER A 420 -7.03 5.82 5.73
C SER A 420 -7.97 6.97 5.39
N GLN A 421 -8.62 7.53 6.40
CA GLN A 421 -9.51 8.68 6.21
C GLN A 421 -8.73 9.92 5.75
N HIS A 422 -9.34 10.70 4.85
CA HIS A 422 -8.84 12.01 4.46
C HIS A 422 -9.28 13.08 5.48
N THR A 423 -8.42 13.32 6.48
CA THR A 423 -8.65 14.33 7.54
C THR A 423 -7.46 15.28 7.61
N ALA A 424 -7.67 16.47 8.20
CA ALA A 424 -6.62 17.47 8.41
C ALA A 424 -5.85 17.30 9.74
N ALA A 425 -6.21 16.31 10.56
CA ALA A 425 -5.52 16.03 11.83
C ALA A 425 -4.34 15.08 11.61
N ASP A 426 -3.36 15.06 12.51
CA ASP A 426 -2.13 14.25 12.35
C ASP A 426 -2.39 12.73 12.41
N LYS A 427 -3.48 12.33 13.09
CA LYS A 427 -3.89 10.94 13.23
C LYS A 427 -4.98 10.64 12.21
N HIS A 428 -4.76 9.62 11.40
CA HIS A 428 -5.72 9.18 10.40
C HIS A 428 -6.22 7.78 10.73
N LYS A 429 -7.54 7.63 10.81
CA LYS A 429 -8.15 6.33 11.07
C LYS A 429 -7.92 5.42 9.87
N PHE A 430 -7.36 4.24 10.11
CA PHE A 430 -7.25 3.16 9.14
C PHE A 430 -8.63 2.69 8.69
N GLN A 431 -8.79 2.41 7.41
CA GLN A 431 -9.96 1.74 6.85
C GLN A 431 -9.57 0.35 6.35
N ARG A 432 -10.41 -0.64 6.60
CA ARG A 432 -10.19 -2.03 6.20
C ARG A 432 -10.54 -2.29 4.75
N PHE A 433 -11.52 -1.56 4.21
CA PHE A 433 -12.01 -1.67 2.85
C PHE A 433 -12.03 -0.29 2.17
N LEU A 434 -12.00 -0.32 0.84
CA LEU A 434 -12.17 0.88 0.02
C LEU A 434 -13.68 1.20 -0.12
N THR A 435 -14.14 2.22 0.58
CA THR A 435 -15.54 2.66 0.53
C THR A 435 -15.88 3.39 -0.78
N ALA A 436 -17.13 3.30 -1.24
CA ALA A 436 -17.57 3.89 -2.51
C ALA A 436 -17.77 5.42 -2.44
N ASP A 437 -18.29 5.92 -1.33
CA ASP A 437 -18.80 7.30 -1.24
C ASP A 437 -17.74 8.33 -0.83
N VAL A 438 -16.66 7.88 -0.19
CA VAL A 438 -15.70 8.75 0.49
C VAL A 438 -14.33 8.66 -0.19
N ALA A 439 -13.70 9.81 -0.40
CA ALA A 439 -12.31 9.86 -0.82
C ALA A 439 -11.39 9.38 0.32
N LEU A 440 -10.53 8.41 0.00
CA LEU A 440 -9.62 7.78 0.93
C LEU A 440 -8.18 8.14 0.61
N VAL A 441 -7.34 8.16 1.64
CA VAL A 441 -5.89 8.32 1.47
C VAL A 441 -5.23 6.96 1.50
N VAL A 442 -4.52 6.67 0.42
CA VAL A 442 -3.71 5.48 0.20
C VAL A 442 -2.28 5.81 0.56
N THR A 443 -1.71 5.05 1.49
CA THR A 443 -0.33 5.22 1.95
C THR A 443 0.49 3.97 1.62
N VAL A 444 1.61 4.17 0.93
CA VAL A 444 2.45 3.08 0.41
C VAL A 444 3.92 3.51 0.30
N TYR A 445 4.86 2.56 0.35
CA TYR A 445 6.26 2.82 -0.01
C TYR A 445 6.40 2.83 -1.53
N ALA A 446 6.95 3.92 -2.08
CA ALA A 446 7.22 4.04 -3.50
C ALA A 446 8.29 5.11 -3.75
N PRO A 447 8.88 5.17 -4.95
CA PRO A 447 9.79 6.24 -5.33
C PRO A 447 9.09 7.60 -5.28
N ILE A 448 9.80 8.60 -4.75
CA ILE A 448 9.32 9.96 -4.62
C ILE A 448 8.90 10.48 -6.00
N THR A 449 7.72 11.08 -6.07
CA THR A 449 7.26 11.78 -7.28
C THR A 449 6.71 13.12 -6.84
N PHE A 450 7.08 14.21 -7.52
CA PHE A 450 6.58 15.53 -7.14
C PHE A 450 5.14 15.78 -7.67
N PRO A 451 4.17 16.15 -6.80
CA PRO A 451 2.82 16.55 -7.20
C PRO A 451 2.85 17.84 -8.06
N PRO A 452 1.88 18.05 -8.97
CA PRO A 452 0.66 17.25 -9.16
C PRO A 452 0.89 16.04 -10.08
N ALA A 453 0.49 14.85 -9.62
CA ALA A 453 0.50 13.62 -10.42
C ALA A 453 -0.85 12.92 -10.28
N SER A 454 -1.43 12.48 -11.39
CA SER A 454 -2.64 11.65 -11.38
C SER A 454 -2.29 10.23 -10.94
N VAL A 455 -3.17 9.62 -10.15
CA VAL A 455 -3.01 8.26 -9.64
C VAL A 455 -4.18 7.41 -10.10
N LEU A 456 -3.88 6.24 -10.66
CA LEU A 456 -4.87 5.20 -10.95
C LEU A 456 -4.49 3.94 -10.21
N LEU A 457 -5.50 3.23 -9.73
CA LEU A 457 -5.35 1.96 -9.05
C LEU A 457 -6.09 0.88 -9.85
N PHE A 458 -5.38 -0.21 -10.12
CA PHE A 458 -5.93 -1.38 -10.78
C PHE A 458 -5.75 -2.61 -9.92
N LYS A 459 -6.67 -3.56 -10.07
CA LYS A 459 -6.56 -4.92 -9.55
C LYS A 459 -6.40 -5.87 -10.72
N GLN A 460 -5.48 -6.83 -10.60
CA GLN A 460 -5.28 -7.87 -11.59
C GLN A 460 -6.29 -9.01 -11.33
N ASN A 461 -7.08 -9.36 -12.34
CA ASN A 461 -7.97 -10.52 -12.30
C ASN A 461 -7.20 -11.79 -12.67
N SER A 462 -7.77 -12.96 -12.39
CA SER A 462 -7.20 -14.28 -12.73
C SER A 462 -6.80 -14.39 -14.21
N ASN A 463 -7.59 -13.80 -15.10
CA ASN A 463 -7.35 -13.82 -16.55
C ASN A 463 -6.23 -12.85 -17.02
N GLY A 464 -5.56 -12.14 -16.10
CA GLY A 464 -4.57 -11.11 -16.43
C GLY A 464 -5.16 -9.76 -16.87
N MET A 465 -6.48 -9.59 -16.78
CA MET A 465 -7.16 -8.32 -17.05
C MET A 465 -6.98 -7.36 -15.87
N HIS A 466 -6.77 -6.07 -16.17
CA HIS A 466 -6.69 -5.04 -15.14
C HIS A 466 -8.04 -4.35 -14.97
N SER A 467 -8.65 -4.49 -13.80
CA SER A 467 -9.89 -3.81 -13.43
C SER A 467 -9.58 -2.49 -12.72
N LEU A 468 -10.12 -1.38 -13.23
CA LEU A 468 -9.96 -0.06 -12.62
C LEU A 468 -10.80 0.01 -11.33
N ILE A 469 -10.12 0.10 -10.18
CA ILE A 469 -10.78 0.15 -8.87
C ILE A 469 -10.96 1.57 -8.36
N ALA A 470 -9.98 2.46 -8.59
CA ALA A 470 -10.01 3.81 -8.03
C ALA A 470 -9.19 4.80 -8.87
N THR A 471 -9.63 6.05 -8.82
CA THR A 471 -9.02 7.18 -9.51
C THR A 471 -8.70 8.28 -8.51
N GLY A 472 -7.58 8.96 -8.67
CA GLY A 472 -7.16 9.96 -7.71
C GLY A 472 -5.96 10.78 -8.15
N TYR A 473 -5.31 11.39 -7.16
CA TYR A 473 -4.12 12.21 -7.35
C TYR A 473 -3.17 12.07 -6.17
N LEU A 474 -1.90 12.36 -6.41
CA LEU A 474 -0.86 12.37 -5.40
C LEU A 474 -0.99 13.60 -4.50
N LEU A 475 -1.08 13.39 -3.19
CA LEU A 475 -1.24 14.45 -2.19
C LEU A 475 0.11 15.04 -1.80
N SER A 476 0.89 14.24 -1.07
CA SER A 476 2.19 14.62 -0.52
C SER A 476 3.02 13.36 -0.28
N VAL A 477 4.31 13.57 -0.04
CA VAL A 477 5.27 12.49 0.21
C VAL A 477 5.86 12.72 1.59
N ASP A 478 5.18 12.18 2.61
CA ASP A 478 5.48 12.44 4.01
C ASP A 478 5.35 11.13 4.83
N PRO A 479 6.45 10.61 5.41
CA PRO A 479 6.43 9.42 6.26
C PRO A 479 5.87 9.68 7.67
N ASP A 480 5.81 10.94 8.09
CA ASP A 480 5.30 11.32 9.42
C ASP A 480 3.77 11.17 9.53
N ARG A 481 3.08 11.01 8.39
CA ARG A 481 1.62 10.84 8.38
C ARG A 481 1.22 9.53 9.04
N MET A 482 0.56 9.60 10.19
CA MET A 482 0.25 8.42 11.01
C MET A 482 -1.07 7.77 10.64
N VAL A 483 -1.02 6.51 10.20
CA VAL A 483 -2.20 5.66 10.03
C VAL A 483 -2.42 4.82 11.28
N ILE A 484 -3.57 4.99 11.94
CA ILE A 484 -3.89 4.35 13.21
C ILE A 484 -5.06 3.38 13.02
N LYS A 485 -4.81 2.11 13.30
CA LYS A 485 -5.82 1.07 13.35
C LYS A 485 -6.54 1.11 14.69
N ARG A 486 -7.86 1.22 14.63
CA ARG A 486 -8.76 1.05 15.78
C ARG A 486 -9.21 -0.40 15.86
N VAL A 487 -9.37 -0.91 17.07
CA VAL A 487 -10.11 -2.13 17.37
C VAL A 487 -11.11 -1.80 18.46
N VAL A 488 -12.34 -2.25 18.29
CA VAL A 488 -13.42 -2.06 19.25
C VAL A 488 -13.76 -3.41 19.87
N LEU A 489 -13.56 -3.54 21.19
CA LEU A 489 -14.01 -4.72 21.93
C LEU A 489 -15.41 -4.46 22.47
N SER A 490 -16.33 -5.38 22.22
CA SER A 490 -17.72 -5.32 22.64
C SER A 490 -17.95 -6.07 23.95
N GLY A 491 -18.79 -5.51 24.82
CA GLY A 491 -19.25 -6.15 26.04
C GLY A 491 -20.72 -5.88 26.29
N HIS A 492 -21.37 -6.81 27.00
CA HIS A 492 -22.79 -6.73 27.27
C HIS A 492 -23.04 -6.37 28.76
N PRO A 493 -23.84 -5.33 29.05
CA PRO A 493 -24.22 -4.99 30.42
C PRO A 493 -25.20 -6.04 30.96
N PHE A 494 -24.83 -6.70 32.07
CA PHE A 494 -25.64 -7.75 32.69
C PHE A 494 -26.47 -7.23 33.87
N LYS A 495 -25.82 -6.61 34.87
CA LYS A 495 -26.51 -6.01 36.04
C LYS A 495 -26.36 -4.50 35.99
N ILE A 496 -27.46 -3.77 35.93
CA ILE A 496 -27.47 -2.32 35.77
C ILE A 496 -27.97 -1.65 37.05
N PHE A 497 -27.15 -0.76 37.59
CA PHE A 497 -27.49 0.18 38.66
C PHE A 497 -27.60 1.60 38.09
N THR A 498 -27.84 2.60 38.94
CA THR A 498 -28.07 3.99 38.51
C THR A 498 -26.90 4.61 37.75
N LYS A 499 -25.66 4.45 38.23
CA LYS A 499 -24.41 4.94 37.60
C LYS A 499 -23.32 3.87 37.48
N MET A 500 -23.68 2.62 37.73
CA MET A 500 -22.75 1.49 37.73
C MET A 500 -23.39 0.34 36.97
N ALA A 501 -22.60 -0.42 36.22
CA ALA A 501 -23.07 -1.64 35.58
C ALA A 501 -22.00 -2.73 35.66
N VAL A 502 -22.43 -3.98 35.75
CA VAL A 502 -21.57 -5.14 35.61
C VAL A 502 -21.59 -5.56 34.14
N VAL A 503 -20.42 -5.55 33.50
CA VAL A 503 -20.25 -5.92 32.08
C VAL A 503 -19.64 -7.31 32.00
N ARG A 504 -20.12 -8.11 31.03
CA ARG A 504 -19.61 -9.45 30.69
C ARG A 504 -19.26 -9.56 29.21
N TYR A 505 -18.54 -10.61 28.83
CA TYR A 505 -18.13 -10.96 27.46
C TYR A 505 -17.17 -9.98 26.76
N MET A 506 -16.67 -8.95 27.46
CA MET A 506 -15.60 -8.10 26.92
C MET A 506 -14.21 -8.70 27.15
N PHE A 507 -14.04 -9.44 28.25
CA PHE A 507 -12.83 -10.16 28.60
C PHE A 507 -13.20 -11.48 29.26
N PHE A 508 -12.27 -12.43 29.25
CA PHE A 508 -12.45 -13.74 29.88
C PHE A 508 -11.50 -13.99 31.04
N SER A 509 -10.47 -13.14 31.24
CA SER A 509 -9.53 -13.24 32.36
C SER A 509 -9.60 -12.00 33.25
N ARG A 510 -9.36 -12.19 34.56
CA ARG A 510 -9.29 -11.10 35.55
C ARG A 510 -8.12 -10.15 35.27
N GLU A 511 -6.99 -10.68 34.83
CA GLU A 511 -5.77 -9.91 34.62
C GLU A 511 -5.89 -8.99 33.40
N ASP A 512 -6.62 -9.39 32.36
CA ASP A 512 -6.91 -8.53 31.21
C ASP A 512 -7.73 -7.29 31.63
N VAL A 513 -8.72 -7.46 32.52
CA VAL A 513 -9.51 -6.33 33.04
C VAL A 513 -8.63 -5.33 33.79
N LEU A 514 -7.64 -5.81 34.54
CA LEU A 514 -6.69 -4.94 35.25
C LEU A 514 -5.76 -4.21 34.27
N TRP A 515 -5.27 -4.89 33.24
CA TRP A 515 -4.44 -4.30 32.19
C TRP A 515 -5.15 -3.16 31.45
N PHE A 516 -6.41 -3.37 31.06
CA PHE A 516 -7.20 -2.38 30.32
C PHE A 516 -7.98 -1.40 31.22
N LYS A 517 -7.76 -1.42 32.54
CA LYS A 517 -8.43 -0.53 33.50
C LYS A 517 -8.29 0.98 33.18
N PRO A 518 -7.15 1.49 32.69
CA PRO A 518 -7.01 2.90 32.34
C PRO A 518 -7.81 3.35 31.10
N VAL A 519 -8.36 2.42 30.32
CA VAL A 519 -9.03 2.72 29.04
C VAL A 519 -10.45 3.22 29.29
N GLU A 520 -10.82 4.31 28.63
CA GLU A 520 -12.20 4.83 28.68
C GLU A 520 -13.17 3.92 27.90
N LEU A 521 -14.31 3.65 28.52
CA LEU A 521 -15.43 2.92 27.93
C LEU A 521 -16.42 3.90 27.30
N ARG A 522 -17.03 3.50 26.19
CA ARG A 522 -18.16 4.19 25.57
C ARG A 522 -19.30 3.21 25.32
N THR A 523 -20.52 3.70 25.13
CA THR A 523 -21.63 2.86 24.69
C THR A 523 -22.17 3.29 23.34
N LYS A 524 -22.91 2.42 22.63
CA LYS A 524 -23.54 2.79 21.34
C LYS A 524 -24.53 3.95 21.51
N TRP A 525 -25.15 4.08 22.68
CA TRP A 525 -26.06 5.17 23.04
C TRP A 525 -25.35 6.42 23.60
N GLY A 526 -24.02 6.51 23.46
CA GLY A 526 -23.26 7.72 23.76
C GLY A 526 -22.90 7.95 25.22
N ARG A 527 -23.08 6.95 26.10
CA ARG A 527 -22.61 7.03 27.49
C ARG A 527 -21.10 6.83 27.57
N ARG A 528 -20.46 7.44 28.56
CA ARG A 528 -19.02 7.33 28.82
C ARG A 528 -18.76 6.80 30.22
N GLY A 529 -17.74 5.97 30.35
CA GLY A 529 -17.45 5.29 31.62
C GLY A 529 -16.00 4.82 31.74
N HIS A 530 -15.70 4.20 32.87
CA HIS A 530 -14.41 3.55 33.13
C HIS A 530 -14.59 2.28 33.96
N ILE A 531 -13.59 1.41 33.92
CA ILE A 531 -13.56 0.18 34.71
C ILE A 531 -13.19 0.52 36.16
N LYS A 532 -13.96 0.04 37.12
CA LYS A 532 -13.70 0.22 38.55
C LYS A 532 -12.89 -0.95 39.11
N GLU A 533 -13.45 -2.15 39.04
CA GLU A 533 -12.86 -3.38 39.56
C GLU A 533 -13.29 -4.62 38.77
N PRO A 534 -12.40 -5.62 38.61
CA PRO A 534 -12.80 -6.93 38.11
C PRO A 534 -13.61 -7.69 39.17
N LEU A 535 -14.47 -8.59 38.70
CA LEU A 535 -15.27 -9.50 39.52
C LEU A 535 -14.99 -10.95 39.10
N GLY A 536 -14.70 -11.81 40.07
CA GLY A 536 -14.41 -13.22 39.83
C GLY A 536 -13.17 -13.44 38.96
N THR A 537 -13.09 -14.62 38.34
CA THR A 537 -11.98 -15.07 37.49
C THR A 537 -12.29 -14.95 36.00
N HIS A 538 -13.56 -15.02 35.61
CA HIS A 538 -14.04 -15.07 34.21
C HIS A 538 -14.13 -13.71 33.49
N GLY A 539 -13.38 -12.69 33.92
CA GLY A 539 -13.33 -11.39 33.24
C GLY A 539 -14.58 -10.51 33.36
N HIS A 540 -15.44 -10.76 34.35
CA HIS A 540 -16.53 -9.83 34.68
C HIS A 540 -15.96 -8.56 35.30
N MET A 541 -16.62 -7.42 35.12
CA MET A 541 -16.12 -6.15 35.65
C MET A 541 -17.23 -5.19 36.05
N LYS A 542 -17.02 -4.45 37.13
CA LYS A 542 -17.85 -3.30 37.49
C LYS A 542 -17.32 -2.06 36.76
N CYS A 543 -18.21 -1.40 36.05
CA CYS A 543 -17.95 -0.18 35.32
C CYS A 543 -18.80 0.95 35.88
N SER A 544 -18.22 2.15 35.99
CA SER A 544 -18.94 3.38 36.31
C SER A 544 -19.25 4.13 35.02
N PHE A 545 -20.42 4.76 34.95
CA PHE A 545 -20.84 5.55 33.79
C PHE A 545 -21.40 6.90 34.22
N ASP A 546 -21.40 7.85 33.30
CA ASP A 546 -21.97 9.19 33.48
C ASP A 546 -23.48 9.19 33.73
N GLY A 547 -24.20 8.22 33.15
CA GLY A 547 -25.64 8.01 33.34
C GLY A 547 -26.05 6.54 33.43
N LYS A 548 -27.36 6.30 33.57
CA LYS A 548 -27.94 4.96 33.60
C LYS A 548 -27.90 4.32 32.21
N LEU A 549 -27.43 3.08 32.14
CA LEU A 549 -27.40 2.28 30.90
C LEU A 549 -28.76 1.63 30.64
N LYS A 550 -29.07 1.37 29.36
CA LYS A 550 -30.19 0.52 28.95
C LYS A 550 -29.73 -0.93 28.88
N SER A 551 -30.66 -1.88 29.08
CA SER A 551 -30.34 -3.32 28.99
C SER A 551 -29.94 -3.75 27.57
N GLN A 552 -30.47 -3.07 26.55
CA GLN A 552 -30.13 -3.30 25.14
C GLN A 552 -28.86 -2.53 24.70
N ASP A 553 -28.23 -1.78 25.60
CA ASP A 553 -27.01 -1.05 25.26
C ASP A 553 -25.82 -2.02 25.15
N THR A 554 -24.80 -1.62 24.41
CA THR A 554 -23.54 -2.35 24.28
C THR A 554 -22.40 -1.46 24.71
N VAL A 555 -21.56 -1.99 25.59
CA VAL A 555 -20.38 -1.31 26.07
C VAL A 555 -19.24 -1.62 25.11
N LEU A 556 -18.50 -0.60 24.72
CA LEU A 556 -17.44 -0.66 23.74
C LEU A 556 -16.18 -0.05 24.33
N MET A 557 -15.03 -0.65 24.08
CA MET A 557 -13.74 -0.02 24.34
C MET A 557 -12.94 0.14 23.07
N ASN A 558 -12.29 1.29 22.91
CA ASN A 558 -11.49 1.59 21.73
C ASN A 558 -10.01 1.43 22.05
N LEU A 559 -9.36 0.54 21.31
CA LEU A 559 -7.93 0.33 21.35
C LEU A 559 -7.33 0.80 20.03
N TYR A 560 -6.16 1.45 20.10
CA TYR A 560 -5.49 2.05 18.95
C TYR A 560 -4.06 1.55 18.82
N LYS A 561 -3.63 1.28 17.58
CA LYS A 561 -2.22 1.07 17.26
C LYS A 561 -1.85 1.76 15.96
N ARG A 562 -0.62 2.24 15.84
CA ARG A 562 -0.09 2.69 14.56
C ARG A 562 0.18 1.49 13.66
N VAL A 563 -0.13 1.63 12.38
CA VAL A 563 0.11 0.60 11.35
C VAL A 563 0.89 1.24 10.22
N PHE A 564 1.89 0.49 9.74
CA PHE A 564 2.78 0.89 8.66
C PHE A 564 2.49 0.06 7.41
N PRO A 565 2.69 0.60 6.20
CA PRO A 565 2.61 -0.17 4.97
C PRO A 565 3.68 -1.28 4.98
N LYS A 566 3.47 -2.33 4.18
CA LYS A 566 4.48 -3.38 3.98
C LYS A 566 5.40 -2.99 2.82
N TRP A 567 6.66 -3.39 2.88
CA TRP A 567 7.60 -3.26 1.77
C TRP A 567 7.31 -4.31 0.69
N THR A 568 6.38 -4.00 -0.21
CA THR A 568 5.99 -4.88 -1.34
C THR A 568 6.06 -4.16 -2.68
N TYR A 569 6.95 -3.16 -2.78
CA TYR A 569 7.16 -2.43 -4.02
C TYR A 569 7.85 -3.33 -5.05
N ASP A 570 7.18 -3.53 -6.18
CA ASP A 570 7.73 -4.21 -7.35
C ASP A 570 7.55 -3.29 -8.58
N PRO A 571 8.65 -2.82 -9.22
CA PRO A 571 8.58 -2.08 -10.48
C PRO A 571 7.92 -2.85 -11.62
N TYR A 572 7.99 -4.18 -11.60
CA TYR A 572 7.46 -5.01 -12.67
C TYR A 572 5.93 -5.14 -12.57
N VAL A 573 5.25 -4.78 -13.65
CA VAL A 573 3.81 -4.94 -13.80
C VAL A 573 3.56 -5.80 -15.03
N PRO A 574 2.86 -6.95 -14.90
CA PRO A 574 2.50 -7.77 -16.04
C PRO A 574 1.74 -6.97 -17.12
N GLU A 575 1.96 -7.33 -18.37
CA GLU A 575 1.22 -6.75 -19.48
C GLU A 575 -0.25 -7.20 -19.40
N PRO A 576 -1.21 -6.27 -19.38
CA PRO A 576 -2.62 -6.65 -19.33
C PRO A 576 -3.05 -7.23 -20.67
N VAL A 577 -3.87 -8.28 -20.61
CA VAL A 577 -4.66 -8.68 -21.78
C VAL A 577 -5.73 -7.61 -22.08
N PRO A 578 -6.18 -7.48 -23.34
CA PRO A 578 -7.22 -6.53 -23.70
C PRO A 578 -8.45 -6.66 -22.80
N TRP A 579 -8.92 -5.53 -22.27
CA TRP A 579 -10.06 -5.54 -21.37
C TRP A 579 -11.35 -5.82 -22.13
N VAL A 580 -12.13 -6.78 -21.65
CA VAL A 580 -13.45 -7.15 -22.17
C VAL A 580 -14.47 -7.01 -21.04
N LYS A 581 -15.67 -6.53 -21.35
CA LYS A 581 -16.76 -6.54 -20.38
C LYS A 581 -17.25 -7.98 -20.22
N SER A 582 -17.08 -8.59 -19.05
CA SER A 582 -17.73 -9.86 -18.74
C SER A 582 -19.25 -9.68 -18.76
N GLY A 583 -19.96 -10.57 -19.44
CA GLY A 583 -21.44 -10.51 -19.57
C GLY A 583 -22.20 -10.76 -18.28
N ILE A 584 -21.50 -11.11 -17.19
CA ILE A 584 -22.07 -11.44 -15.88
C ILE A 584 -22.05 -10.16 -15.03
N SER A 585 -22.95 -9.23 -15.35
CA SER A 585 -23.37 -8.23 -14.37
C SER A 585 -24.47 -8.87 -13.55
N SER A 586 -24.15 -9.49 -12.41
CA SER A 586 -25.15 -9.84 -11.41
C SER A 586 -25.73 -8.54 -10.85
N ALA A 587 -26.77 -8.03 -11.51
CA ALA A 587 -27.70 -7.12 -10.87
C ALA A 587 -28.37 -7.92 -9.76
N LEU A 588 -27.87 -7.79 -8.53
CA LEU A 588 -28.62 -8.20 -7.35
C LEU A 588 -29.93 -7.40 -7.38
N PRO A 589 -31.10 -8.06 -7.35
CA PRO A 589 -32.36 -7.33 -7.23
C PRO A 589 -32.34 -6.59 -5.88
N GLU A 590 -32.65 -5.30 -5.92
CA GLU A 590 -33.03 -4.54 -4.74
C GLU A 590 -34.23 -5.27 -4.12
N VAL A 591 -34.01 -5.95 -3.00
CA VAL A 591 -35.10 -6.45 -2.17
C VAL A 591 -35.63 -5.24 -1.43
N ASP A 592 -36.71 -4.67 -1.96
CA ASP A 592 -37.55 -3.73 -1.23
C ASP A 592 -38.02 -4.43 0.06
N MET A 593 -37.60 -3.91 1.21
CA MET A 593 -38.18 -4.27 2.50
C MET A 593 -39.45 -3.45 2.70
N GLU A 594 -40.61 -4.10 2.61
CA GLU A 594 -41.82 -3.68 3.34
C GLU A 594 -41.67 -3.98 4.84
#